data_AF-A0A5M4D5A9-F1
#
_entry.id   AF-A0A5M4D5A9-F1
#
_cell.length_a   1.000
_cell.length_b   1.000
_cell.length_c   1.000
_cell.angle_alpha   90.00
_cell.angle_beta   90.00
_cell.angle_gamma   90.00
#
_symmetry.space_group_name_H-M   'P 1'
#
loop_
_entity.id
_entity.type
_entity.pdbx_description
1 polymer ?
#
loop_
_entity_poly.entity_id
_entity_poly.type
_entity_poly.pdbx_seq_one_letter_code
_entity_poly.pdbx_strand_id
1 'polypeptide(L)'
;MAKRPDLTSHQKKIVNRYYEHRDTISATKLSELVSELYLCAGDEKKSARLWKQAATALKNLGAPESEVERIVSTADLKDLARWAGKSA
;
A
#
# COMPACT_ATOMS: atom_id res chain seq x y z
N MET A 1 -11.86 -6.41 28.66
CA MET A 1 -11.24 -5.78 27.48
C MET A 1 -10.45 -4.57 27.95
N ALA A 2 -9.15 -4.50 27.69
CA ALA A 2 -8.32 -3.37 28.12
C ALA A 2 -8.75 -2.09 27.39
N LYS A 3 -9.04 -1.03 28.14
CA LYS A 3 -9.42 0.29 27.63
C LYS A 3 -8.21 0.87 26.88
N ARG A 4 -8.34 1.09 25.57
CA ARG A 4 -7.28 1.75 24.79
C ARG A 4 -7.03 3.13 25.43
N PRO A 5 -5.78 3.50 25.73
CA PRO A 5 -5.51 4.81 26.31
C PRO A 5 -6.02 5.90 25.37
N ASP A 6 -6.75 6.86 25.92
CA ASP A 6 -7.24 8.01 25.17
C ASP A 6 -6.04 8.81 24.65
N LEU A 7 -6.01 9.07 23.34
CA LEU A 7 -4.93 9.84 22.71
C LEU A 7 -4.98 11.30 23.18
N THR A 8 -3.81 11.88 23.49
CA THR A 8 -3.69 13.32 23.75
C THR A 8 -4.04 14.14 22.51
N SER A 9 -4.39 15.42 22.67
CA SER A 9 -4.69 16.31 21.53
C SER A 9 -3.58 16.34 20.49
N HIS A 10 -2.32 16.29 20.93
CA HIS A 10 -1.16 16.21 20.04
C HIS A 10 -1.11 14.88 19.26
N GLN A 11 -1.32 13.75 19.95
CA GLN A 11 -1.34 12.43 19.32
C GLN A 11 -2.50 12.30 18.31
N LYS A 12 -3.68 12.82 18.64
CA LYS A 12 -4.83 12.89 17.71
C LYS A 12 -4.47 13.65 16.44
N LYS A 13 -3.79 14.79 16.55
CA LYS A 13 -3.34 15.59 15.39
C LYS A 13 -2.40 14.80 14.47
N ILE A 14 -1.48 14.02 15.04
CA ILE A 14 -0.57 13.16 14.27
C ILE A 14 -1.36 12.07 13.52
N VAL A 15 -2.29 11.40 14.20
CA VAL A 15 -3.14 10.36 13.58
C VAL A 15 -3.99 10.95 12.45
N ASN A 16 -4.61 12.10 12.67
CA ASN A 16 -5.42 12.77 11.66
C ASN A 16 -4.59 13.12 10.42
N ARG A 17 -3.39 13.70 10.60
CA ARG A 17 -2.49 14.02 9.49
C ARG A 17 -2.08 12.77 8.70
N TYR A 18 -1.86 11.64 9.36
CA TYR A 18 -1.59 10.38 8.67
C TYR A 18 -2.74 10.00 7.74
N TYR A 19 -3.99 10.06 8.23
CA TYR A 19 -5.15 9.72 7.41
C TYR A 19 -5.44 10.75 6.32
N GLU A 20 -5.19 12.04 6.59
CA GLU A 20 -5.26 13.14 5.62
C GLU A 20 -4.34 12.92 4.41
N HIS A 21 -3.17 12.30 4.63
CA HIS A 21 -2.19 12.04 3.57
C HIS A 21 -2.03 10.54 3.25
N ARG A 22 -2.95 9.68 3.71
CA ARG A 22 -2.83 8.22 3.57
C ARG A 22 -2.74 7.78 2.12
N ASP A 23 -3.47 8.46 1.23
CA ASP A 23 -3.46 8.16 -0.20
C ASP A 23 -2.10 8.49 -0.81
N THR A 24 -1.58 9.69 -0.58
CA THR A 24 -0.24 10.09 -1.04
C THR A 24 0.85 9.15 -0.50
N ILE A 25 0.78 8.79 0.78
CA ILE A 25 1.72 7.82 1.39
C ILE A 25 1.62 6.46 0.69
N SER A 26 0.40 5.99 0.42
CA SER A 26 0.17 4.68 -0.21
C SER A 26 0.58 4.67 -1.68
N ALA A 27 0.40 5.78 -2.40
CA ALA A 27 0.83 5.97 -3.78
C ALA A 27 2.36 5.94 -3.91
N THR A 28 3.06 6.71 -3.07
CA THR A 28 4.53 6.66 -2.98
C THR A 28 4.99 5.25 -2.64
N LYS A 29 4.32 4.58 -1.70
CA LYS A 29 4.67 3.21 -1.34
C LYS A 29 4.50 2.24 -2.51
N LEU A 30 3.45 2.39 -3.32
CA LEU A 30 3.28 1.59 -4.53
C LEU A 30 4.40 1.83 -5.55
N SER A 31 4.83 3.07 -5.77
CA SER A 31 5.96 3.38 -6.66
C SER A 31 7.26 2.70 -6.23
N GLU A 32 7.55 2.69 -4.92
CA GLU A 32 8.67 1.95 -4.35
C GLU A 32 8.53 0.45 -4.59
N LEU A 33 7.35 -0.11 -4.31
CA LEU A 33 7.09 -1.55 -4.46
C LEU A 33 7.21 -2.02 -5.91
N VAL A 34 6.76 -1.23 -6.88
CA VAL A 34 6.94 -1.52 -8.31
C VAL A 34 8.43 -1.66 -8.63
N SER A 35 9.25 -0.72 -8.15
CA SER A 35 10.70 -0.73 -8.38
C SER A 35 11.37 -1.93 -7.70
N GLU A 36 11.01 -2.22 -6.45
CA GLU A 36 11.55 -3.36 -5.71
C GLU A 36 11.15 -4.70 -6.33
N LEU A 37 9.89 -4.86 -6.72
CA LEU A 37 9.38 -6.07 -7.37
C LEU A 37 10.08 -6.31 -8.71
N TYR A 38 10.33 -5.26 -9.50
CA TYR A 38 11.08 -5.35 -10.74
C TYR A 38 12.51 -5.86 -10.51
N LEU A 39 13.19 -5.37 -9.46
CA LEU A 39 14.56 -5.78 -9.12
C LEU A 39 14.63 -7.18 -8.46
N CYS A 40 13.55 -7.65 -7.84
CA CYS A 40 13.53 -8.90 -7.07
C CYS A 40 12.90 -10.08 -7.80
N ALA A 41 12.68 -9.99 -9.12
CA ALA A 41 11.95 -10.98 -9.90
C ALA A 41 12.51 -12.43 -9.82
N GLY A 42 13.75 -12.63 -9.37
CA GLY A 42 14.36 -13.95 -9.14
C GLY A 42 14.33 -14.45 -7.69
N ASP A 43 13.83 -13.66 -6.73
CA ASP A 43 13.68 -14.04 -5.32
C ASP A 43 12.18 -14.16 -4.99
N GLU A 44 11.65 -15.38 -5.11
CA GLU A 44 10.23 -15.68 -4.91
C GLU A 44 9.75 -15.31 -3.51
N LYS A 45 10.56 -15.57 -2.47
CA LYS A 45 10.18 -15.31 -1.08
C LYS A 45 10.08 -13.81 -0.82
N LYS A 46 11.02 -13.03 -1.34
CA LYS A 46 10.99 -11.57 -1.23
C LYS A 46 9.85 -11.00 -2.05
N SER A 47 9.67 -11.45 -3.28
CA SER A 47 8.57 -11.01 -4.16
C SER A 47 7.19 -11.27 -3.53
N ALA A 48 6.96 -12.45 -2.96
CA ALA A 48 5.71 -12.75 -2.26
C ALA A 48 5.45 -11.81 -1.07
N ARG A 49 6.49 -11.39 -0.34
CA ARG A 49 6.36 -10.40 0.73
C ARG A 49 6.00 -9.02 0.19
N LEU A 50 6.64 -8.60 -0.92
CA LEU A 50 6.37 -7.32 -1.57
C LEU A 50 4.95 -7.26 -2.14
N TRP A 51 4.46 -8.34 -2.75
CA TRP A 51 3.08 -8.43 -3.23
C TRP A 51 2.03 -8.33 -2.12
N LYS A 52 2.30 -8.86 -0.93
CA LYS A 52 1.42 -8.64 0.25
C LYS A 52 1.37 -7.18 0.69
N GLN A 53 2.51 -6.48 0.61
CA GLN A 53 2.57 -5.04 0.89
C GLN A 53 1.84 -4.24 -0.20
N ALA A 54 2.00 -4.61 -1.47
CA ALA A 54 1.29 -4.01 -2.60
C ALA A 54 -0.22 -4.14 -2.46
N ALA A 55 -0.72 -5.32 -2.06
CA ALA A 55 -2.14 -5.53 -1.78
C ALA A 55 -2.68 -4.58 -0.71
N THR A 56 -1.91 -4.36 0.37
CA THR A 56 -2.28 -3.44 1.45
C THR A 56 -2.33 -2.00 0.96
N ALA A 57 -1.34 -1.56 0.18
CA ALA A 57 -1.28 -0.22 -0.37
C ALA A 57 -2.39 0.05 -1.39
N LEU A 58 -2.73 -0.92 -2.25
CA LEU A 58 -3.89 -0.84 -3.15
C LEU A 58 -5.21 -0.68 -2.37
N LYS A 59 -5.41 -1.49 -1.32
CA LYS A 59 -6.60 -1.38 -0.45
C LYS A 59 -6.68 -0.02 0.24
N ASN A 60 -5.53 0.55 0.65
CA ASN A 60 -5.49 1.88 1.24
C ASN A 60 -5.91 2.99 0.25
N LEU A 61 -5.60 2.82 -1.04
CA LEU A 61 -6.02 3.71 -2.13
C LEU A 61 -7.47 3.48 -2.60
N GLY A 62 -8.21 2.57 -1.95
CA GLY A 62 -9.60 2.26 -2.29
C GLY A 62 -9.76 1.37 -3.53
N ALA A 63 -8.73 0.60 -3.90
CA ALA A 63 -8.87 -0.39 -4.97
C ALA A 63 -9.94 -1.45 -4.61
N PRO A 64 -10.86 -1.79 -5.53
CA PRO A 64 -11.80 -2.88 -5.33
C PRO A 64 -11.08 -4.20 -5.06
N GLU A 65 -11.63 -5.05 -4.18
CA GLU A 65 -10.97 -6.31 -3.79
C GLU A 65 -10.69 -7.24 -4.98
N SER A 66 -11.61 -7.30 -5.94
CA SER A 66 -11.42 -8.07 -7.19
C SER A 66 -10.24 -7.56 -8.03
N GLU A 67 -9.99 -6.26 -8.04
CA GLU A 67 -8.87 -5.66 -8.76
C GLU A 67 -7.54 -5.94 -8.03
N VAL A 68 -7.54 -5.87 -6.69
CA VAL A 68 -6.39 -6.24 -5.86
C VAL A 68 -6.02 -7.70 -6.08
N GLU A 69 -6.99 -8.60 -6.01
CA GLU A 69 -6.78 -10.04 -6.21
C GLU A 69 -6.21 -10.33 -7.60
N ARG A 70 -6.80 -9.73 -8.65
CA ARG A 70 -6.30 -9.88 -10.02
C ARG A 70 -4.84 -9.42 -10.12
N ILE A 71 -4.54 -8.19 -9.71
CA ILE A 71 -3.18 -7.61 -9.83
C ILE A 71 -2.14 -8.48 -9.10
N VAL A 72 -2.47 -8.94 -7.89
CA VAL A 72 -1.55 -9.74 -7.06
C VAL A 72 -1.38 -11.15 -7.60
N SER A 73 -2.45 -11.81 -8.05
CA SER A 73 -2.40 -13.19 -8.56
C SER A 73 -1.72 -13.29 -9.92
N THR A 74 -1.87 -12.29 -10.78
CA THR A 74 -1.19 -12.23 -12.09
C THR A 74 0.18 -11.56 -12.02
N ALA A 75 0.60 -11.10 -10.83
CA ALA A 75 1.82 -10.32 -10.62
C ALA A 75 1.95 -9.15 -11.62
N ASP A 76 0.85 -8.43 -11.87
CA ASP A 76 0.79 -7.39 -12.90
C ASP A 76 1.47 -6.08 -12.43
N LEU A 77 2.76 -5.98 -12.73
CA LEU A 77 3.57 -4.80 -12.43
C LEU A 77 3.09 -3.52 -13.13
N LYS A 78 2.51 -3.64 -14.33
CA LYS A 78 2.06 -2.47 -15.11
C LYS A 78 0.83 -1.85 -14.48
N ASP A 79 -0.13 -2.69 -14.10
CA ASP A 79 -1.33 -2.22 -13.42
C ASP A 79 -1.01 -1.69 -12.01
N LEU A 80 -0.05 -2.29 -11.31
CA LEU A 80 0.44 -1.76 -10.04
C LEU A 80 1.03 -0.35 -10.21
N ALA A 81 1.84 -0.12 -11.24
CA ALA A 81 2.42 1.18 -11.55
C ALA A 81 1.35 2.22 -11.94
N ARG A 82 0.32 1.82 -12.68
CA ARG A 82 -0.82 2.68 -13.00
C ARG A 82 -1.53 3.17 -11.73
N TRP A 83 -1.71 2.29 -10.74
CA TRP A 83 -2.30 2.67 -9.45
C TRP A 83 -1.43 3.68 -8.70
N ALA A 84 -0.11 3.50 -8.71
CA ALA A 84 0.81 4.44 -8.10
C ALA A 84 0.67 5.86 -8.70
N GLY A 85 0.52 5.97 -10.02
CA GLY A 85 0.38 7.25 -10.73
C GLY A 85 -1.01 7.91 -10.66
N LYS A 86 -2.06 7.20 -10.25
CA LYS A 86 -3.44 7.72 -10.21
C LYS A 86 -3.68 8.71 -9.05
N SER A 87 -2.84 8.67 -8.03
CA SER A 87 -2.99 9.42 -6.77
C SER A 87 -2.04 10.63 -6.66
N ALA A 88 -1.37 10.99 -7.77
CA ALA A 88 -0.52 12.16 -7.90
C ALA A 88 -1.27 13.33 -8.57
#